data_AF-A0A447XWP5-F1
#
_entry.id   AF-A0A447XWP5-F1
#
_cell.length_a   1.000
_cell.length_b   1.000
_cell.length_c   1.000
_cell.angle_alpha   90.00
_cell.angle_beta   90.00
_cell.angle_gamma   90.00
#
_symmetry.space_group_name_H-M   'P 1'
#
loop_
_entity.id
_entity.type
_entity.pdbx_description
1 polymer ?
#
loop_
_entity_poly.entity_id
_entity_poly.type
_entity_poly.pdbx_seq_one_letter_code
_entity_poly.pdbx_strand_id
1 'polypeptide(L)' 'MDFSLTEEQELLLASIRELITTNFPEEYFRTCRSKRDIPA' A
#
# COMPACT_ATOMS: atom_id res chain seq x y z
N MET A 1 -1.47 14.37 20.27
CA MET A 1 -0.36 14.47 19.31
C MET A 1 -0.91 15.23 18.12
N ASP A 2 -0.19 16.21 17.61
CA ASP A 2 -0.53 16.86 16.34
C ASP A 2 -0.09 15.89 15.22
N PHE A 3 -1.04 15.33 14.49
CA PHE A 3 -0.84 14.27 13.48
C PHE A 3 -0.72 14.85 12.07
N SER A 4 -0.27 16.09 11.94
CA SER A 4 0.02 16.70 10.65
C SER A 4 1.29 16.05 10.09
N LEU A 5 1.17 15.46 8.89
CA LEU A 5 2.30 14.91 8.15
C LEU A 5 3.14 16.06 7.60
N THR A 6 4.45 15.85 7.53
CA THR A 6 5.30 16.77 6.77
C THR A 6 5.08 16.56 5.27
N GLU A 7 5.36 17.58 4.47
CA GLU A 7 5.25 17.51 3.00
C GLU A 7 6.07 16.33 2.43
N GLU A 8 7.26 16.08 2.98
CA GLU A 8 8.10 14.94 2.60
C GLU A 8 7.43 13.59 2.89
N GLN A 9 6.73 13.47 4.02
CA GLN A 9 6.00 12.24 4.39
C GLN A 9 4.80 12.01 3.47
N GLU A 10 4.08 13.07 3.10
CA GLU A 10 2.98 12.99 2.14
C GLU A 10 3.47 12.54 0.75
N LEU A 11 4.59 13.10 0.29
CA LEU A 11 5.22 12.71 -0.98
C LEU A 11 5.67 11.24 -0.99
N LEU A 12 6.27 10.80 0.12
CA LEU A 12 6.68 9.40 0.30
C LEU A 12 5.46 8.47 0.26
N LEU A 13 4.38 8.83 0.96
CA LEU A 13 3.14 8.03 0.97
C LEU A 13 2.47 7.98 -0.41
N ALA A 14 2.50 9.07 -1.17
CA ALA A 14 2.01 9.10 -2.54
C ALA A 14 2.81 8.15 -3.43
N SER A 15 4.14 8.19 -3.32
CA SER A 15 5.07 7.32 -4.08
C SER A 15 4.86 5.83 -3.75
N ILE A 16 4.70 5.51 -2.46
CA ILE A 16 4.42 4.14 -2.00
C ILE A 16 3.05 3.67 -2.50
N ARG A 17 2.03 4.53 -2.46
CA ARG A 17 0.69 4.18 -2.96
C ARG A 17 0.73 3.84 -4.44
N GLU A 18 1.41 4.66 -5.25
CA GLU A 18 1.58 4.42 -6.68
C GLU A 18 2.29 3.08 -6.93
N LEU A 19 3.39 2.82 -6.22
CA LEU A 19 4.13 1.56 -6.30
C LEU A 19 3.24 0.36 -5.97
N ILE A 20 2.45 0.44 -4.88
CA ILE A 20 1.55 -0.64 -4.48
C ILE A 20 0.49 -0.86 -5.55
N THR A 21 -0.19 0.19 -6.00
CA THR A 21 -1.28 0.05 -6.99
C THR A 21 -0.81 -0.48 -8.34
N THR A 22 0.43 -0.17 -8.74
CA THR A 22 1.04 -0.64 -9.99
C THR A 22 1.42 -2.11 -9.92
N ASN A 23 2.03 -2.54 -8.81
CA ASN A 23 2.58 -3.90 -8.69
C ASN A 23 1.61 -4.91 -8.06
N PHE A 24 0.67 -4.43 -7.27
CA PHE A 24 -0.27 -5.24 -6.50
C PHE A 24 -1.69 -4.72 -6.74
N PRO A 25 -2.28 -5.00 -7.91
CA PRO A 25 -3.66 -4.63 -8.20
C PRO A 25 -4.62 -5.30 -7.20
N GLU A 26 -5.82 -4.74 -7.04
CA GLU A 26 -6.83 -5.24 -6.08
C GLU A 26 -7.09 -6.76 -6.18
N GLU A 27 -6.98 -7.31 -7.39
CA GLU A 27 -7.11 -8.74 -7.66
C GLU A 27 -6.02 -9.60 -6.99
N TYR A 28 -4.80 -9.07 -6.83
CA TYR A 28 -3.72 -9.70 -6.09
C TYR A 28 -4.15 -9.95 -4.64
N PHE A 29 -4.71 -8.93 -3.98
CA PHE A 29 -5.18 -9.05 -2.60
C PHE A 29 -6.40 -9.96 -2.45
N ARG A 30 -7.31 -9.97 -3.44
CA ARG A 30 -8.43 -10.92 -3.49
C ARG A 30 -7.92 -12.36 -3.59
N THR A 31 -6.89 -12.59 -4.41
CA THR A 31 -6.26 -13.90 -4.57
C THR A 31 -5.54 -14.35 -3.29
N CYS A 32 -4.75 -13.48 -2.65
CA CYS A 32 -4.13 -13.76 -1.35
C CYS A 32 -5.17 -14.07 -0.27
N ARG A 33 -6.24 -13.26 -0.18
CA ARG A 33 -7.34 -13.49 0.76
C ARG A 33 -8.05 -14.83 0.50
N SER A 34 -8.25 -15.19 -0.76
CA SER A 34 -8.86 -16.46 -1.17
C SER A 34 -7.95 -17.65 -0.88
N LYS A 35 -6.63 -17.50 -1.00
CA LYS A 35 -5.65 -18.58 -0.79
C LYS A 35 -5.23 -18.75 0.68
N ARG A 36 -5.52 -17.77 1.55
CA ARG A 36 -4.91 -17.65 2.90
C ARG A 36 -3.37 -17.63 2.89
N ASP A 37 -2.76 -17.52 1.71
CA ASP A 37 -1.34 -17.28 1.54
C ASP A 37 -1.10 -15.78 1.73
N ILE A 38 -0.98 -15.39 2.99
CA ILE A 38 -0.27 -14.16 3.33
C ILE A 38 1.21 -14.53 3.20
N PRO A 39 1.97 -13.93 2.25
CA PRO A 39 3.40 -14.16 2.18
C PRO A 39 4.01 -13.73 3.52
N ALA A 40 4.77 -14.65 4.13
CA ALA A 40 5.52 -14.43 5.36
C ALA A 40 6.63 -13.39 5.17
#